data_AF-A0A3Q9FD13-F1
#
_entry.id   AF-A0A3Q9FD13-F1
#
_cell.length_a   1.000
_cell.length_b   1.000
_cell.length_c   1.000
_cell.angle_alpha   90.00
_cell.angle_beta   90.00
_cell.angle_gamma   90.00
#
_symmetry.space_group_name_H-M   'P 1'
#
loop_
_entity.id
_entity.type
_entity.pdbx_description
1 polymer ?
#
loop_
_entity_poly.entity_id
_entity_poly.type
_entity_poly.pdbx_seq_one_letter_code
_entity_poly.pdbx_strand_id
1 'polypeptide(L)'
;MDLHVIYTRSDRILVSRRRYESWRQIQDEIADYTASLGPWSPEEMIEYLDGEHPGLDPSATEQVTAILASAEAIIELKFARSR
;
A
#
# COMPACT_ATOMS: atom_id res chain seq x y z
N MET A 1 -4.78 13.46 0.32
CA MET A 1 -4.19 12.70 1.44
C MET A 1 -3.21 11.77 0.80
N ASP A 2 -2.00 11.68 1.34
CA ASP A 2 -0.95 10.97 0.63
C ASP A 2 -0.77 9.57 1.22
N LEU A 3 -0.41 8.64 0.35
CA LEU A 3 -0.35 7.22 0.62
C LEU A 3 1.05 6.68 0.30
N HIS A 4 1.48 5.68 1.06
CA HIS A 4 2.71 4.95 0.83
C HIS A 4 2.40 3.49 0.45
N VAL A 5 3.05 2.98 -0.59
CA VAL A 5 3.15 1.54 -0.83
C VAL A 5 4.38 1.03 -0.07
N ILE A 6 4.23 -0.03 0.70
CA ILE A 6 5.29 -0.58 1.53
C ILE A 6 5.45 -2.06 1.20
N TYR A 7 6.64 -2.41 0.72
CA TYR A 7 7.05 -3.77 0.43
C TYR A 7 7.69 -4.41 1.65
N THR A 8 7.30 -5.64 1.91
CA THR A 8 7.82 -6.42 3.03
C THR A 8 8.61 -7.63 2.55
N ARG A 9 9.40 -8.23 3.45
CA ARG A 9 10.12 -9.48 3.18
C ARG A 9 9.20 -10.71 3.11
N SER A 10 7.96 -10.60 3.60
CA SER A 10 6.98 -11.69 3.59
C SER A 10 6.14 -11.72 2.32
N ASP A 11 6.59 -11.04 1.25
CA ASP A 11 5.88 -10.85 -0.02
C ASP A 11 4.52 -10.13 0.12
N ARG A 12 4.25 -9.53 1.29
CA ARG A 12 3.07 -8.69 1.50
C ARG A 12 3.37 -7.27 1.01
N ILE A 13 2.35 -6.67 0.41
CA ILE A 13 2.36 -5.26 0.03
C ILE A 13 1.32 -4.55 0.89
N LEU A 14 1.76 -3.53 1.60
CA LEU A 14 0.92 -2.73 2.48
C LEU A 14 0.70 -1.35 1.87
N VAL A 15 -0.48 -0.78 2.11
CA VAL A 15 -0.75 0.63 1.83
C VAL A 15 -0.93 1.33 3.17
N SER A 16 -0.22 2.44 3.37
CA SER A 16 -0.31 3.26 4.58
C SER A 16 -0.75 4.67 4.25
N ARG A 17 -1.67 5.21 5.05
CA ARG A 17 -2.06 6.63 5.04
C ARG A 17 -1.40 7.45 6.15
N ARG A 18 -0.47 6.85 6.88
CA ARG A 18 0.29 7.56 7.91
C ARG A 18 1.24 8.54 7.26
N ARG A 19 1.49 9.65 7.96
CA ARG A 19 2.55 10.59 7.59
C ARG A 19 3.85 10.10 8.20
N TYR A 20 4.84 9.89 7.34
CA TYR A 20 6.20 9.55 7.75
C TYR A 20 7.14 10.69 7.33
N GLU A 21 8.01 11.10 8.25
CA GLU A 21 9.06 12.10 8.00
C GLU A 21 10.28 11.47 7.31
N SER A 22 10.46 10.15 7.46
CA SER A 22 11.50 9.39 6.78
C SER A 22 11.10 7.93 6.62
N TRP A 23 11.70 7.27 5.62
CA TRP A 23 11.58 5.81 5.44
C TRP A 23 12.01 5.02 6.68
N ARG A 24 12.85 5.60 7.55
CA ARG A 24 13.30 4.96 8.79
C ARG A 24 12.15 4.76 9.77
N GLN A 25 11.21 5.70 9.85
CA GLN A 25 10.01 5.55 10.68
C GLN A 25 9.12 4.40 10.20
N ILE A 26 9.07 4.16 8.88
CA ILE A 26 8.37 3.02 8.30
C ILE A 26 9.05 1.72 8.71
N GLN A 27 10.39 1.68 8.63
CA GLN A 27 11.18 0.52 9.05
C GLN A 27 11.03 0.21 10.55
N ASP A 28 10.95 1.23 11.40
CA ASP A 28 10.76 1.05 12.84
C ASP A 28 9.33 0.53 13.16
N GLU A 29 8.32 0.91 12.37
CA GLU A 29 6.94 0.46 12.54
C GLU A 29 6.69 -0.95 11.98
N ILE A 30 7.31 -1.28 10.83
CA ILE A 30 7.03 -2.51 10.08
C ILE A 30 8.26 -3.41 10.13
N ALA A 31 8.19 -4.40 11.01
CA ALA A 31 9.32 -5.28 11.36
C ALA A 31 9.96 -5.98 10.14
N ASP A 32 9.19 -6.30 9.11
CA ASP A 32 9.66 -6.97 7.90
C ASP A 32 9.81 -6.03 6.70
N TYR A 33 9.94 -4.71 6.93
CA TYR A 33 10.13 -3.69 5.90
C TYR A 33 11.32 -3.98 4.96
N THR A 34 11.07 -3.85 3.66
CA THR A 34 12.08 -3.91 2.59
C THR A 34 12.26 -2.54 1.94
N ALA A 35 11.18 -1.95 1.44
CA ALA A 35 11.18 -0.67 0.74
C ALA A 35 9.81 0.00 0.82
N SER A 36 9.75 1.31 0.60
CA SER A 36 8.51 2.05 0.41
C SER A 36 8.60 3.00 -0.77
N LEU A 37 7.47 3.23 -1.42
CA LEU A 37 7.28 4.23 -2.47
C LEU A 37 6.26 5.28 -2.02
N GLY A 38 6.24 6.42 -2.72
CA GLY A 38 5.46 7.59 -2.34
C GLY A 38 6.21 8.53 -1.39
N PRO A 39 5.51 9.49 -0.74
CA PRO A 39 4.06 9.59 -0.67
C PRO A 39 3.41 10.01 -2.01
N TRP A 40 2.25 9.46 -2.34
CA TRP A 40 1.49 9.75 -3.56
C TRP A 40 0.04 10.10 -3.28
N SER A 41 -0.59 10.83 -4.20
CA SER A 41 -2.05 10.98 -4.21
C SER A 41 -2.75 9.61 -4.43
N PRO A 42 -4.04 9.47 -4.06
CA PRO A 42 -4.80 8.26 -4.35
C PRO A 42 -4.81 7.92 -5.85
N GLU A 43 -4.88 8.92 -6.71
CA GLU A 43 -4.93 8.75 -8.16
C GLU A 43 -3.60 8.18 -8.71
N GLU A 44 -2.47 8.76 -8.32
CA GLU A 44 -1.13 8.25 -8.68
C GLU A 44 -0.91 6.83 -8.14
N MET A 45 -1.40 6.54 -6.93
CA MET A 45 -1.29 5.20 -6.35
C MET A 45 -2.13 4.18 -7.14
N ILE A 46 -3.35 4.53 -7.53
CA ILE A 46 -4.19 3.66 -8.36
C ILE A 46 -3.49 3.37 -9.68
N GLU A 47 -2.99 4.39 -10.37
CA GLU A 47 -2.26 4.24 -11.63
C GLU A 47 -1.03 3.32 -11.48
N TYR A 48 -0.24 3.53 -10.43
CA TYR A 48 0.91 2.69 -10.12
C TYR A 48 0.51 1.22 -9.87
N LEU A 49 -0.51 1.00 -9.06
CA LEU A 49 -0.96 -0.34 -8.70
C LEU A 49 -1.58 -1.08 -9.88
N ASP A 50 -2.34 -0.41 -10.74
CA ASP A 50 -2.90 -1.02 -11.95
C ASP A 50 -1.80 -1.43 -12.95
N GLY A 51 -0.71 -0.65 -13.04
CA GLY A 51 0.43 -0.95 -13.90
C GLY A 51 1.33 -2.07 -13.38
N GLU A 52 1.74 -1.99 -12.12
CA GLU A 52 2.75 -2.89 -11.54
C GLU A 52 2.13 -4.14 -10.88
N HIS A 53 0.85 -4.10 -10.50
CA HIS A 53 0.17 -5.15 -9.75
C HIS A 53 -1.17 -5.59 -10.38
N PRO A 54 -1.18 -6.11 -11.63
CA PRO A 54 -2.42 -6.47 -12.35
C PRO A 54 -3.22 -7.63 -11.72
N GLY A 55 -2.72 -8.25 -10.65
CA GLY A 55 -3.37 -9.36 -9.93
C GLY A 55 -4.21 -8.92 -8.73
N LEU A 56 -4.36 -7.62 -8.47
CA LEU A 56 -5.16 -7.12 -7.35
C LEU A 56 -6.64 -7.51 -7.51
N ASP A 57 -7.20 -8.07 -6.45
CA ASP A 57 -8.61 -8.42 -6.34
C ASP A 57 -9.05 -8.25 -4.87
N PRO A 58 -9.89 -7.25 -4.54
CA PRO A 58 -10.56 -6.28 -5.42
C PRO A 58 -9.61 -5.36 -6.22
N SER A 59 -10.12 -4.57 -7.17
CA SER A 59 -9.29 -3.69 -8.01
C SER A 59 -8.47 -2.67 -7.20
N ALA A 60 -7.41 -2.09 -7.80
CA ALA A 60 -6.62 -1.05 -7.13
C ALA A 60 -7.49 0.12 -6.65
N THR A 61 -8.43 0.56 -7.49
CA THR A 61 -9.40 1.62 -7.14
C THR A 61 -10.22 1.26 -5.90
N GLU A 62 -10.75 0.03 -5.83
CA GLU A 62 -11.56 -0.42 -4.69
C GLU A 62 -10.72 -0.51 -3.41
N GLN A 63 -9.52 -1.08 -3.48
CA GLN A 63 -8.66 -1.23 -2.31
C GLN A 63 -8.13 0.11 -1.80
N VAL A 64 -7.78 1.04 -2.70
CA VAL A 64 -7.38 2.42 -2.32
C VAL A 64 -8.56 3.15 -1.71
N THR A 65 -9.76 3.07 -2.31
CA THR A 65 -10.97 3.68 -1.74
C THR A 65 -11.28 3.10 -0.35
N ALA A 66 -11.07 1.79 -0.15
CA ALA A 66 -11.28 1.13 1.13
C ALA A 66 -10.37 1.68 2.24
N ILE A 67 -9.07 1.89 1.99
CA ILE A 67 -8.20 2.52 3.01
C ILE A 67 -8.58 3.97 3.29
N LEU A 68 -9.00 4.74 2.28
CA LEU A 68 -9.44 6.12 2.49
C LEU A 68 -10.68 6.20 3.40
N ALA A 69 -11.57 5.23 3.31
CA ALA A 69 -12.78 5.12 4.13
C ALA A 69 -12.57 4.36 5.46
N SER A 70 -11.45 3.66 5.64
CA SER A 70 -11.19 2.81 6.80
C SER A 70 -10.79 3.60 8.05
N ALA A 71 -11.09 3.03 9.22
CA ALA A 71 -10.51 3.48 10.48
C ALA A 71 -9.03 3.07 10.60
N GLU A 72 -8.61 2.01 9.91
CA GLU A 72 -7.23 1.53 9.91
C GLU A 72 -6.31 2.49 9.15
N ALA A 73 -5.08 2.62 9.63
CA ALA A 73 -4.09 3.49 8.99
C ALA A 73 -3.22 2.75 7.96
N ILE A 74 -3.22 1.43 8.01
CA ILE A 74 -2.45 0.54 7.16
C ILE A 74 -3.34 -0.64 6.80
N ILE A 75 -3.39 -1.00 5.52
CA ILE A 75 -4.03 -2.23 5.04
C ILE A 75 -3.06 -3.05 4.21
N GLU A 76 -3.31 -4.35 4.12
CA GLU A 76 -2.60 -5.26 3.21
C GLU A 76 -3.37 -5.38 1.89
N LEU A 77 -2.68 -5.20 0.76
CA LEU A 77 -3.25 -5.43 -0.56
C LEU A 77 -3.61 -6.89 -0.76
N LYS A 78 -4.75 -7.11 -1.40
CA LYS A 78 -5.30 -8.43 -1.71
C LYS A 78 -5.15 -8.73 -3.19
N PHE A 79 -4.74 -9.95 -3.48
CA PHE A 79 -4.55 -10.46 -4.83
C PHE A 79 -5.54 -11.60 -5.06
N ALA A 80 -5.94 -11.76 -6.32
CA ALA A 80 -6.74 -12.89 -6.74
C ALA A 80 -6.01 -14.18 -6.34
N ARG A 81 -6.70 -15.09 -5.65
CA ARG A 81 -6.11 -16.40 -5.33
C ARG A 81 -5.87 -17.15 -6.64
N SER A 82 -4.62 -17.48 -6.93
CA SER A 82 -4.27 -18.48 -7.93
C SER A 82 -4.96 -19.79 -7.56
N ARG A 83 -5.83 -20.32 -8.44
CA ARG A 83 -6.41 -21.66 -8.28
C ARG A 83 -5.40 -22.74 -8.62
#